data_AF-A0A7R7ZPR0-F1
#
_entry.id   AF-A0A7R7ZPR0-F1
#
_cell.length_a   1.000
_cell.length_b   1.000
_cell.length_c   1.000
_cell.angle_alpha   90.00
_cell.angle_beta   90.00
_cell.angle_gamma   90.00
#
_symmetry.space_group_name_H-M   'P 1'
#
loop_
_entity.id
_entity.type
_entity.pdbx_description
1 polymer ?
#
loop_
_entity_poly.entity_id
_entity_poly.type
_entity_poly.pdbx_seq_one_letter_code
_entity_poly.pdbx_strand_id
1 'polypeptide(L)'
;MKTSTLVAATAGTVLTGLLAYAVYFDHKRQTDPEFRKALKKNNRRMARAVKEEAEAIGAQQREQIKKAVQQAKDEGFPTDLEEKEAYFMGQVARGESLCAEGSDNVEAALCFYKALKVYPQPKDLISIYDKTVPKDVLELLAEMVAMDAGLKLGTFTGEGGSADSGAGVDE
;
A
#
# COMPACT_ATOMS: atom_id res chain seq x y z
N MET A 1 52.82 10.83 -46.72
CA MET A 1 51.70 9.90 -47.02
C MET A 1 51.86 8.58 -46.25
N LYS A 2 52.03 8.53 -44.92
CA LYS A 2 52.41 7.22 -44.31
C LYS A 2 51.83 6.91 -42.92
N THR A 3 51.68 7.87 -42.00
CA THR A 3 51.26 7.55 -40.62
C THR A 3 49.76 7.74 -40.36
N SER A 4 49.16 8.88 -40.68
CA SER A 4 47.71 9.10 -40.46
C SER A 4 46.82 8.12 -41.21
N THR A 5 47.16 7.76 -42.45
CA THR A 5 46.41 6.78 -43.24
C THR A 5 46.52 5.37 -42.64
N LEU A 6 47.69 5.02 -42.10
CA LEU A 6 47.92 3.74 -41.42
C LEU A 6 47.15 3.68 -40.08
N VAL A 7 47.16 4.79 -39.32
CA VAL A 7 46.42 4.91 -38.05
C VAL A 7 44.91 4.87 -38.30
N ALA A 8 44.41 5.56 -39.31
CA ALA A 8 42.98 5.52 -39.66
C ALA A 8 42.55 4.12 -40.13
N ALA A 9 43.36 3.44 -40.94
CA ALA A 9 43.07 2.08 -41.40
C ALA A 9 43.10 1.04 -40.26
N THR A 10 44.06 1.16 -39.34
CA THR A 10 44.17 0.27 -38.17
C THR A 10 43.07 0.54 -37.14
N ALA A 11 42.74 1.80 -36.86
CA ALA A 11 41.63 2.15 -35.98
C ALA A 11 40.28 1.66 -36.54
N GLY A 12 40.05 1.83 -37.85
CA GLY A 12 38.85 1.34 -38.52
C GLY A 12 38.69 -0.17 -38.41
N THR A 13 39.77 -0.94 -38.67
CA THR A 13 39.74 -2.41 -38.58
C THR A 13 39.50 -2.92 -37.15
N VAL A 14 40.09 -2.27 -36.14
CA VAL A 14 39.85 -2.62 -34.73
C VAL A 14 38.40 -2.33 -34.33
N LEU A 15 37.86 -1.15 -34.69
CA LEU A 15 36.47 -0.81 -34.41
C LEU A 15 35.50 -1.79 -35.06
N THR A 16 35.71 -2.13 -36.34
CA THR A 16 34.87 -3.12 -37.03
C THR A 16 34.97 -4.50 -36.40
N GLY A 17 36.17 -4.92 -35.98
CA GLY A 17 36.37 -6.18 -35.27
C GLY A 17 35.64 -6.24 -33.93
N LEU A 18 35.68 -5.16 -33.15
CA LEU A 18 34.97 -5.06 -31.87
C LEU A 18 33.44 -5.06 -32.06
N LEU A 19 32.93 -4.34 -33.05
CA LEU A 19 31.51 -4.33 -33.37
C LEU A 19 31.03 -5.70 -33.85
N ALA A 20 31.79 -6.35 -34.73
CA ALA A 20 31.48 -7.71 -35.19
C ALA A 20 31.49 -8.71 -34.03
N TYR A 21 32.45 -8.60 -33.11
CA TYR A 21 32.50 -9.43 -31.91
C TYR A 21 31.33 -9.15 -30.96
N ALA A 22 30.95 -7.90 -30.76
CA ALA A 22 29.81 -7.53 -29.92
C ALA A 22 28.50 -8.13 -30.48
N VAL A 23 28.28 -8.03 -31.80
CA VAL A 23 27.10 -8.63 -32.46
C VAL A 23 27.11 -10.15 -32.35
N TYR A 24 28.25 -10.80 -32.60
CA TYR A 24 28.38 -12.25 -32.45
C TYR A 24 28.14 -12.70 -31.00
N PHE A 25 28.73 -11.98 -30.04
CA PHE A 25 28.61 -12.29 -28.62
C PHE A 25 27.17 -12.14 -28.13
N ASP A 26 26.46 -11.09 -28.54
CA ASP A 26 25.05 -10.88 -28.21
C ASP A 26 24.17 -11.99 -28.80
N HIS A 27 24.38 -12.34 -30.08
CA HIS A 27 23.67 -13.46 -30.72
C HIS A 27 23.93 -14.80 -30.03
N LYS A 28 25.19 -15.09 -29.67
CA LYS A 28 25.57 -16.31 -28.94
C LYS A 28 24.95 -16.35 -27.55
N ARG A 29 24.87 -15.22 -26.85
CA ARG A 29 24.25 -15.12 -25.52
C ARG A 29 22.74 -15.36 -25.57
N GLN A 30 22.05 -14.84 -26.58
CA GLN A 30 20.59 -15.00 -26.71
C GLN A 30 20.16 -16.41 -27.15
N THR A 31 21.04 -17.13 -27.87
CA THR A 31 20.78 -18.51 -28.33
C THR A 31 21.15 -19.59 -27.31
N ASP A 32 21.84 -19.24 -26.21
CA ASP A 32 22.19 -20.17 -25.15
C ASP A 32 20.97 -20.53 -24.26
N PRO A 33 20.60 -21.82 -24.16
CA PRO A 33 19.49 -22.27 -23.32
C PRO A 33 19.70 -21.98 -21.83
N GLU A 34 20.94 -22.00 -21.33
CA GLU A 34 21.24 -21.68 -19.93
C GLU A 34 21.04 -20.19 -19.63
N PHE A 35 21.35 -19.32 -20.59
CA PHE A 35 21.09 -17.88 -20.45
C PHE A 35 19.59 -17.58 -20.34
N ARG A 36 18.77 -18.23 -21.18
CA ARG A 36 17.29 -18.09 -21.13
C ARG A 36 16.71 -18.61 -19.81
N LYS A 37 17.21 -19.74 -19.31
CA LYS A 37 16.82 -20.27 -17.99
C LYS A 37 17.22 -19.33 -16.86
N ALA A 38 18.43 -18.78 -16.91
CA ALA A 38 18.93 -17.80 -15.93
C ALA A 38 18.08 -16.52 -15.93
N LEU A 39 17.73 -15.98 -17.11
CA LEU A 39 16.87 -14.81 -17.25
C LEU A 39 15.48 -15.07 -16.64
N LYS A 40 14.86 -16.22 -16.96
CA LYS A 40 13.55 -16.60 -16.39
C LYS A 40 13.62 -16.75 -14.86
N LYS A 41 14.71 -17.33 -14.34
CA LYS A 41 14.94 -17.48 -12.89
C LYS A 41 15.12 -16.12 -12.21
N ASN A 42 15.88 -15.20 -12.81
CA ASN A 42 16.10 -13.86 -12.29
C ASN A 42 14.83 -13.01 -12.34
N ASN A 43 14.09 -13.01 -13.44
CA ASN A 43 12.80 -12.32 -13.53
C ASN A 43 11.81 -12.87 -12.49
N ARG A 44 11.76 -14.18 -12.28
CA ARG A 44 10.92 -14.78 -11.22
C ARG A 44 11.36 -14.37 -9.82
N ARG A 45 12.66 -14.26 -9.57
CA ARG A 45 13.20 -13.81 -8.27
C ARG A 45 12.87 -12.34 -8.02
N MET A 46 13.05 -11.47 -9.01
CA MET A 46 12.66 -10.06 -8.92
C MET A 46 11.16 -9.91 -8.70
N ALA A 47 10.33 -10.64 -9.45
CA ALA A 47 8.88 -10.60 -9.25
C ALA A 47 8.45 -11.06 -7.84
N ARG A 48 9.16 -12.05 -7.27
CA ARG A 48 8.95 -12.48 -5.88
C ARG A 48 9.41 -11.41 -4.88
N ALA A 49 10.58 -10.82 -5.09
CA ALA A 49 11.09 -9.76 -4.24
C ALA A 49 10.17 -8.53 -4.21
N VAL A 50 9.68 -8.08 -5.38
CA VAL A 50 8.72 -6.96 -5.45
C VAL A 50 7.42 -7.31 -4.73
N LYS A 51 6.93 -8.55 -4.86
CA LYS A 51 5.73 -8.99 -4.14
C LYS A 51 5.95 -9.05 -2.63
N GLU A 52 7.09 -9.57 -2.18
CA GLU A 52 7.45 -9.65 -0.77
C GLU A 52 7.69 -8.27 -0.15
N GLU A 53 8.30 -7.34 -0.89
CA GLU A 53 8.42 -5.92 -0.50
C GLU A 53 7.05 -5.26 -0.39
N ALA A 54 6.14 -5.48 -1.35
CA ALA A 54 4.78 -4.95 -1.27
C ALA A 54 3.99 -5.52 -0.07
N GLU A 55 4.12 -6.83 0.19
CA GLU A 55 3.53 -7.48 1.36
C GLU A 55 4.13 -6.98 2.67
N ALA A 56 5.46 -6.75 2.73
CA ALA A 56 6.15 -6.20 3.89
C ALA A 56 5.75 -4.75 4.16
N ILE A 57 5.61 -3.91 3.13
CA ILE A 57 5.11 -2.54 3.24
C ILE A 57 3.68 -2.54 3.78
N GLY A 58 2.80 -3.39 3.23
CA GLY A 58 1.43 -3.53 3.71
C GLY A 58 1.36 -4.04 5.16
N ALA A 59 2.23 -4.98 5.55
CA ALA A 59 2.32 -5.48 6.92
C ALA A 59 2.84 -4.41 7.90
N GLN A 60 3.84 -3.62 7.50
CA GLN A 60 4.36 -2.51 8.30
C GLN A 60 3.31 -1.41 8.49
N GLN A 61 2.57 -1.05 7.43
CA GLN A 61 1.45 -0.12 7.54
C GLN A 61 0.38 -0.63 8.52
N ARG A 62 0.00 -1.91 8.44
CA ARG A 62 -0.94 -2.52 9.39
C ARG A 62 -0.43 -2.51 10.83
N GLU A 63 0.86 -2.73 11.05
CA GLU A 63 1.44 -2.68 12.40
C GLU A 63 1.49 -1.26 12.95
N GLN A 64 1.80 -0.26 12.10
CA GLN A 64 1.74 1.15 12.45
C GLN A 64 0.32 1.59 12.80
N ILE A 65 -0.68 1.18 12.01
CA ILE A 65 -2.11 1.38 12.30
C ILE A 65 -2.43 0.85 13.70
N LYS A 66 -2.07 -0.41 13.98
CA LYS A 66 -2.38 -1.05 15.27
C LYS A 66 -1.75 -0.30 16.44
N LYS A 67 -0.46 0.07 16.33
CA LYS A 67 0.24 0.83 17.37
C LYS A 67 -0.41 2.19 17.59
N ALA A 68 -0.75 2.89 16.51
CA ALA A 68 -1.34 4.22 16.60
C ALA A 68 -2.76 4.18 17.18
N VAL A 69 -3.57 3.16 16.84
CA VAL A 69 -4.89 2.93 17.44
C VAL A 69 -4.76 2.56 18.92
N GLN A 70 -3.78 1.75 19.29
CA GLN A 70 -3.54 1.35 20.68
C GLN A 70 -3.07 2.55 21.52
N GLN A 71 -2.14 3.36 21.00
CA GLN A 71 -1.73 4.61 21.62
C GLN A 71 -2.90 5.58 21.81
N ALA A 72 -3.80 5.70 20.81
CA ALA A 72 -5.00 6.52 20.93
C ALA A 72 -5.96 6.02 22.03
N LYS A 73 -5.98 4.72 22.29
CA LYS A 73 -6.76 4.13 23.40
C LYS A 73 -6.08 4.37 24.75
N ASP A 74 -4.75 4.31 24.80
CA ASP A 74 -3.95 4.48 26.01
C ASP A 74 -3.87 5.93 26.48
N GLU A 75 -3.81 6.90 25.55
CA GLU A 75 -3.84 8.35 25.84
C GLU A 75 -5.16 8.79 26.50
N GLY A 76 -6.22 7.99 26.33
CA GLY A 76 -7.55 8.32 26.81
C GLY A 76 -8.21 9.42 25.97
N PHE A 77 -9.52 9.55 26.13
CA PHE A 77 -10.32 10.56 25.44
C PHE A 77 -10.77 11.62 26.45
N PRO A 78 -10.88 12.90 26.05
CA PRO A 78 -11.40 13.94 26.93
C PRO A 78 -12.76 13.52 27.48
N THR A 79 -13.00 13.76 28.77
CA THR A 79 -14.28 13.40 29.41
C THR A 79 -15.29 14.54 29.38
N ASP A 80 -14.79 15.79 29.35
CA ASP A 80 -15.60 16.99 29.33
C ASP A 80 -16.22 17.26 27.94
N LEU A 81 -17.41 17.87 27.92
CA LEU A 81 -18.14 18.15 26.68
C LEU A 81 -17.42 19.17 25.79
N GLU A 82 -16.87 20.23 26.38
CA GLU A 82 -16.20 21.31 25.63
C GLU A 82 -14.89 20.80 25.01
N GLU A 83 -14.13 20.01 25.78
CA GLU A 83 -12.90 19.39 25.29
C GLU A 83 -13.15 18.31 24.23
N LYS A 84 -14.26 17.56 24.32
CA LYS A 84 -14.67 16.58 23.30
C LYS A 84 -14.99 17.24 21.98
N GLU A 85 -15.70 18.36 22.00
CA GLU A 85 -16.03 19.11 20.78
C GLU A 85 -14.76 19.66 20.12
N ALA A 86 -13.87 20.27 20.90
CA ALA A 86 -12.59 20.77 20.38
C ALA A 86 -11.72 19.64 19.81
N TYR A 87 -11.65 18.51 20.51
CA TYR A 87 -10.91 17.33 20.05
C TYR A 87 -11.52 16.73 18.79
N PHE A 88 -12.85 16.59 18.73
CA PHE A 88 -13.58 16.13 17.56
C PHE A 88 -13.26 17.00 16.33
N MET A 89 -13.42 18.32 16.44
CA MET A 89 -13.17 19.25 15.34
C MET A 89 -11.70 19.21 14.88
N GLY A 90 -10.77 19.12 15.83
CA GLY A 90 -9.34 18.98 15.52
C GLY A 90 -9.02 17.69 14.77
N GLN A 91 -9.62 16.57 15.15
CA GLN A 91 -9.42 15.28 14.47
C GLN A 91 -10.06 15.28 13.07
N VAL A 92 -11.27 15.82 12.91
CA VAL A 92 -11.92 15.92 11.59
C VAL A 92 -11.11 16.80 10.65
N ALA A 93 -10.69 17.99 11.09
CA ALA A 93 -9.89 18.89 10.27
C ALA A 93 -8.55 18.26 9.85
N ARG A 94 -7.88 17.54 10.75
CA ARG A 94 -6.64 16.82 10.44
C ARG A 94 -6.90 15.67 9.45
N GLY A 95 -7.95 14.88 9.66
CA GLY A 95 -8.35 13.79 8.76
C GLY A 95 -8.66 14.29 7.35
N GLU A 96 -9.43 15.38 7.23
CA GLU A 96 -9.75 16.00 5.94
C GLU A 96 -8.52 16.58 5.24
N SER A 97 -7.60 17.21 5.98
CA SER A 97 -6.33 17.70 5.41
C SER A 97 -5.49 16.55 4.86
N LEU A 98 -5.39 15.42 5.57
CA LEU A 98 -4.65 14.25 5.13
C LEU A 98 -5.32 13.58 3.91
N CYS A 99 -6.65 13.56 3.86
CA CYS A 99 -7.38 13.13 2.66
C CYS A 99 -7.14 14.03 1.45
N ALA A 100 -7.01 15.34 1.65
CA ALA A 100 -6.72 16.29 0.58
C ALA A 100 -5.29 16.18 0.04
N GLU A 101 -4.33 15.85 0.90
CA GLU A 101 -2.93 15.63 0.52
C GLU A 101 -2.71 14.26 -0.14
N GLY A 102 -3.51 13.25 0.23
CA GLY A 102 -3.49 11.90 -0.36
C GLY A 102 -2.21 11.10 -0.05
N SER A 103 -1.42 11.56 0.93
CA SER A 103 -0.14 10.98 1.31
C SER A 103 -0.28 9.87 2.35
N ASP A 104 -1.24 9.99 3.27
CA ASP A 104 -1.40 9.04 4.38
C ASP A 104 -2.88 8.73 4.69
N ASN A 105 -3.44 7.78 3.93
CA ASN A 105 -4.81 7.27 4.12
C ASN A 105 -4.99 6.58 5.49
N VAL A 106 -3.91 6.05 6.05
CA VAL A 106 -3.89 5.35 7.33
C VAL A 106 -4.04 6.34 8.48
N GLU A 107 -3.26 7.42 8.46
CA GLU A 107 -3.37 8.47 9.47
C GLU A 107 -4.72 9.19 9.39
N ALA A 108 -5.23 9.42 8.17
CA ALA A 108 -6.56 9.99 7.96
C ALA A 108 -7.67 9.14 8.59
N ALA A 109 -7.66 7.83 8.34
CA ALA A 109 -8.63 6.89 8.94
C ALA A 109 -8.55 6.88 10.47
N LEU A 110 -7.34 7.01 11.03
CA LEU A 110 -7.14 7.06 12.48
C LEU A 110 -7.73 8.33 13.11
N CYS A 111 -7.62 9.48 12.44
CA CYS A 111 -8.26 10.71 12.85
C CYS A 111 -9.79 10.57 12.88
N PHE A 112 -10.40 9.99 11.84
CA PHE A 112 -11.84 9.75 11.80
C PHE A 112 -12.30 8.73 12.86
N TYR A 113 -11.50 7.71 13.12
CA TYR A 113 -11.75 6.75 14.20
C TYR A 113 -11.76 7.43 15.58
N LYS A 114 -10.80 8.32 15.86
CA LYS A 114 -10.75 9.12 17.09
C LYS A 114 -11.98 10.02 17.22
N ALA A 115 -12.40 10.65 16.12
CA ALA A 115 -13.61 11.46 16.06
C ALA A 115 -14.88 10.65 16.37
N LEU A 116 -14.99 9.43 15.83
CA LEU A 116 -16.11 8.52 16.13
C LEU A 116 -16.18 8.11 17.61
N LYS A 117 -15.04 8.00 18.31
CA LYS A 117 -15.02 7.63 19.73
C LYS A 117 -15.53 8.70 20.66
N VAL A 118 -15.31 9.97 20.33
CA VAL A 118 -15.74 11.10 21.16
C VAL A 118 -17.15 11.59 20.82
N TYR A 119 -17.69 11.17 19.67
CA TYR A 119 -18.99 11.61 19.19
C TYR A 119 -20.16 10.85 19.87
N PRO A 120 -21.21 11.54 20.33
CA PRO A 120 -22.31 10.91 21.06
C PRO A 120 -23.17 9.95 20.21
N GLN A 121 -23.25 10.16 18.89
CA GLN A 121 -24.04 9.34 17.96
C GLN A 121 -23.22 8.88 16.75
N PRO A 122 -22.30 7.90 16.91
CA PRO A 122 -21.34 7.55 15.86
C PRO A 122 -21.98 7.00 14.58
N LYS A 123 -23.25 6.51 14.64
CA LYS A 123 -24.03 6.07 13.47
C LYS A 123 -24.43 7.20 12.53
N ASP A 124 -24.67 8.39 13.06
CA ASP A 124 -25.04 9.55 12.22
C ASP A 124 -23.78 10.09 11.55
N LEU A 125 -22.68 10.16 12.30
CA LEU A 125 -21.39 10.61 11.80
C LEU A 125 -20.85 9.71 10.68
N ILE A 126 -21.00 8.39 10.79
CA ILE A 126 -20.54 7.48 9.73
C ILE A 126 -21.30 7.68 8.40
N SER A 127 -22.58 8.03 8.47
CA SER A 127 -23.39 8.32 7.27
C SER A 127 -22.94 9.58 6.52
N ILE A 128 -22.28 10.50 7.23
CA ILE A 128 -21.66 11.69 6.64
C ILE A 128 -20.34 11.30 5.99
N TYR A 129 -19.50 10.53 6.69
CA TYR A 129 -18.22 10.08 6.16
C TYR A 129 -18.36 9.22 4.90
N ASP A 130 -19.39 8.38 4.82
CA ASP A 130 -19.70 7.59 3.62
C ASP A 130 -19.89 8.47 2.36
N LYS A 131 -20.27 9.74 2.53
CA LYS A 131 -20.51 10.69 1.43
C LYS A 131 -19.34 11.64 1.18
N THR A 132 -18.55 11.95 2.20
CA THR A 132 -17.54 13.02 2.13
C THR A 132 -16.10 12.50 2.10
N VAL A 133 -15.84 11.29 2.60
CA VAL A 133 -14.50 10.72 2.72
C VAL A 133 -14.22 9.78 1.53
N PRO A 134 -13.00 9.78 0.96
CA PRO A 134 -12.62 8.83 -0.09
C PRO A 134 -12.75 7.36 0.34
N LYS A 135 -13.14 6.48 -0.60
CA LYS A 135 -13.38 5.05 -0.34
C LYS A 135 -12.17 4.35 0.30
N ASP A 136 -10.97 4.64 -0.17
CA ASP A 136 -9.73 4.03 0.33
C ASP A 136 -9.53 4.28 1.85
N VAL A 137 -9.95 5.44 2.35
CA VAL A 137 -9.86 5.80 3.77
C VAL A 137 -11.01 5.17 4.56
N LEU A 138 -12.21 5.07 3.96
CA LEU A 138 -13.37 4.41 4.57
C LEU A 138 -13.14 2.91 4.80
N GLU A 139 -12.48 2.21 3.86
CA GLU A 139 -12.14 0.79 4.01
C GLU A 139 -11.18 0.57 5.19
N LEU A 140 -10.16 1.42 5.33
CA LEU A 140 -9.24 1.39 6.47
C LEU A 140 -9.94 1.72 7.79
N LEU A 141 -10.85 2.71 7.77
CA LEU A 141 -11.67 3.06 8.92
C LEU A 141 -12.56 1.88 9.36
N ALA A 142 -13.17 1.17 8.41
CA ALA A 142 -13.98 -0.02 8.70
C ALA A 142 -13.16 -1.13 9.37
N GLU A 143 -11.92 -1.38 8.90
CA GLU A 143 -11.00 -2.33 9.54
C GLU A 143 -10.67 -1.90 10.99
N MET A 144 -10.40 -0.62 11.24
CA MET A 144 -10.14 -0.09 12.59
C MET A 144 -11.36 -0.20 13.52
N VAL A 145 -12.56 0.08 13.00
CA VAL A 145 -13.83 0.00 13.76
C VAL A 145 -14.16 -1.46 14.09
N ALA A 146 -13.94 -2.40 13.16
CA ALA A 146 -14.17 -3.83 13.40
C ALA A 146 -13.28 -4.40 14.52
N MET A 147 -12.08 -3.83 14.72
CA MET A 147 -11.18 -4.18 15.82
C MET A 147 -11.57 -3.57 17.16
N ASP A 148 -12.54 -2.64 17.20
CA ASP A 148 -13.03 -2.02 18.42
C ASP A 148 -14.46 -2.46 18.78
N ALA A 149 -14.55 -3.40 19.74
CA ALA A 149 -15.82 -3.93 20.24
C ALA A 149 -16.75 -2.89 20.91
N GLY A 150 -16.24 -1.69 21.22
CA GLY A 150 -17.00 -0.57 21.77
C GLY A 150 -17.68 0.32 20.72
N LEU A 151 -17.38 0.15 19.44
CA LEU A 151 -18.01 0.87 18.31
C LEU A 151 -18.85 -0.12 17.48
N LYS A 152 -20.04 -0.50 17.96
CA LYS A 152 -20.95 -1.39 17.23
C LYS A 152 -21.71 -0.63 16.14
N LEU A 153 -21.07 -0.40 14.99
CA LEU A 153 -21.65 0.35 13.86
C LEU A 153 -22.47 -0.49 12.86
N GLY A 154 -22.76 -1.76 13.15
CA GLY A 154 -23.70 -2.57 12.37
C GLY A 154 -23.31 -2.69 10.89
N THR A 155 -24.22 -2.31 9.98
CA THR A 155 -24.10 -2.40 8.51
C THR A 155 -22.77 -1.87 7.96
N PHE A 156 -22.16 -0.87 8.60
CA PHE A 156 -20.87 -0.33 8.18
C PHE A 156 -19.69 -1.33 8.30
N THR A 157 -19.77 -2.24 9.27
CA THR A 157 -18.75 -3.30 9.51
C THR A 157 -19.14 -4.64 8.90
N GLY A 158 -20.32 -4.73 8.27
CA GLY A 158 -21.01 -5.97 7.99
C GLY A 158 -21.27 -6.20 6.50
N GLU A 159 -20.22 -6.37 5.70
CA GLU A 159 -20.32 -7.07 4.41
C GLU A 159 -18.99 -7.77 4.01
N GLY A 160 -18.34 -8.41 4.98
CA GLY A 160 -17.04 -9.07 4.76
C GLY A 160 -16.82 -10.41 5.46
N GLY A 161 -17.80 -10.99 6.16
CA GLY A 161 -17.57 -12.29 6.79
C GLY A 161 -18.77 -12.92 7.48
N SER A 162 -19.08 -14.14 7.01
CA SER A 162 -19.90 -15.19 7.63
C SER A 162 -21.37 -15.28 7.16
N ALA A 163 -21.62 -16.15 6.18
CA ALA A 163 -22.61 -17.23 6.27
C ALA A 163 -22.65 -18.05 4.96
N ASP A 164 -21.80 -19.07 4.83
CA ASP A 164 -22.21 -20.28 4.09
C ASP A 164 -21.91 -21.49 4.97
N SER A 165 -22.78 -21.67 5.96
CA SER A 165 -22.98 -22.93 6.66
C SER A 165 -24.22 -23.58 6.06
N GLY A 166 -24.05 -24.20 4.89
CA GLY A 166 -25.04 -25.04 4.23
C GLY A 166 -24.78 -26.52 4.50
N ALA A 167 -25.00 -26.97 5.73
CA ALA A 167 -25.20 -28.38 6.03
C ALA A 167 -26.61 -28.77 5.53
N GLY A 168 -26.67 -29.65 4.53
CA GLY A 168 -27.89 -30.29 4.02
C GLY A 168 -27.61 -31.76 3.77
N VAL A 169 -27.95 -32.56 4.78
CA VAL A 169 -27.92 -34.03 4.85
C VAL A 169 -29.22 -34.57 4.22
N ASP A 170 -29.09 -35.73 3.57
CA ASP A 170 -30.06 -36.76 3.14
C ASP A 170 -31.59 -36.48 3.21
N GLU A 171 -32.30 -36.63 2.08
CA GLU A 171 -33.19 -37.78 1.75
C GLU A 171 -33.56 -37.77 0.25
#